data_AF-A0A1A8MJ71-F1
#
_entry.id   AF-A0A1A8MJ71-F1
#
_cell.length_a   1.000
_cell.length_b   1.000
_cell.length_c   1.000
_cell.angle_alpha   90.00
_cell.angle_beta   90.00
_cell.angle_gamma   90.00
#
_symmetry.space_group_name_H-M   'P 1'
#
loop_
_entity.id
_entity.type
_entity.pdbx_description
1 polymer ?
#
loop_
_entity_poly.entity_id
_entity_poly.type
_entity_poly.pdbx_seq_one_letter_code
_entity_poly.pdbx_strand_id
1 'polypeptide(L)'
;MSLALVRGKLHYRFNCGTGPAQIVSESRIALGQWHTVTVFRDGMSGWIRMDNDNPISARSQGQYTKITFRSPLYVGGSSRAHGLLKATGANRGFVGCLQSLTINNKATDIRPWPLGKALSGADVGECSDSVDDAESRDFLAINLVDGYVEFRFDCGSGEAILRSEEQISLDSWHELRVSRTAKSGILQVDNQRPVEGIAEGAFTQINCSSPLYVGGVPVYEKTKTTASVRKPFSGVIQKLILNDRTIPITTSSAGGVNVQNSAHPCVESPCANGGTCRPKWDSYECDCPLGYDGRHCQK
;
A
#
# COMPACT_ATOMS: atom_id res chain seq x y z
N MET A 1 8.89 -13.61 16.91
CA MET A 1 10.31 -13.40 16.61
C MET A 1 10.43 -12.10 15.87
N SER A 2 11.52 -11.35 16.03
CA SER A 2 11.76 -10.08 15.34
C SER A 2 13.23 -9.83 15.11
N LEU A 3 13.55 -9.16 14.00
CA LEU A 3 14.86 -8.60 13.71
C LEU A 3 14.67 -7.10 13.46
N ALA A 4 15.48 -6.25 14.09
CA ALA A 4 15.38 -4.80 13.96
C ALA A 4 16.76 -4.13 13.96
N LEU A 5 16.87 -2.98 13.31
CA LEU A 5 18.06 -2.13 13.38
C LEU A 5 17.87 -1.08 14.49
N VAL A 6 18.71 -1.12 15.52
CA VAL A 6 18.63 -0.20 16.66
C VAL A 6 20.00 0.41 16.88
N ARG A 7 20.10 1.74 16.75
CA ARG A 7 21.36 2.50 16.93
C ARG A 7 22.54 1.93 16.12
N GLY A 8 22.25 1.49 14.89
CA GLY A 8 23.23 0.92 13.96
C GLY A 8 23.60 -0.54 14.19
N LYS A 9 22.98 -1.24 15.13
CA LYS A 9 23.20 -2.68 15.38
C LYS A 9 21.95 -3.49 15.10
N LEU A 10 22.12 -4.73 14.67
CA LEU A 10 21.03 -5.68 14.48
C LEU A 10 20.62 -6.27 15.83
N HIS A 11 19.35 -6.17 16.17
CA HIS A 11 18.73 -6.73 17.36
C HIS A 11 17.79 -7.86 16.94
N TYR A 12 18.19 -9.09 17.22
CA TYR A 12 17.35 -10.27 17.04
C TYR A 12 16.70 -10.66 18.38
N ARG A 13 15.37 -10.77 18.40
CA ARG A 13 14.60 -11.10 19.59
C ARG A 13 13.64 -12.25 19.33
N PHE A 14 13.55 -13.17 20.28
CA PHE A 14 12.57 -14.25 20.25
C PHE A 14 12.11 -14.60 21.67
N ASN A 15 10.87 -15.08 21.80
CA ASN A 15 10.30 -15.47 23.08
C ASN A 15 9.53 -16.78 22.89
N CYS A 16 9.91 -17.80 23.66
CA CYS A 16 9.28 -19.13 23.63
C CYS A 16 8.19 -19.30 24.70
N GLY A 17 7.85 -18.25 25.45
CA GLY A 17 6.73 -18.23 26.42
C GLY A 17 7.12 -17.83 27.84
N THR A 18 8.41 -17.81 28.18
CA THR A 18 8.90 -17.55 29.55
C THR A 18 9.90 -16.39 29.65
N GLY A 19 10.13 -15.67 28.55
CA GLY A 19 10.98 -14.48 28.54
C GLY A 19 11.64 -14.26 27.18
N PRO A 20 11.89 -13.00 26.79
CA PRO A 20 12.56 -12.71 25.53
C PRO A 20 14.07 -12.99 25.62
N ALA A 21 14.61 -13.76 24.68
CA ALA A 21 16.02 -13.67 24.31
C ALA A 21 16.24 -12.42 23.46
N GLN A 22 17.39 -11.77 23.64
CA GLN A 22 17.86 -10.70 22.78
C GLN A 22 19.32 -10.95 22.41
N ILE A 23 19.61 -10.88 21.12
CA ILE A 23 20.93 -11.02 20.54
C ILE A 23 21.22 -9.75 19.75
N VAL A 24 22.38 -9.16 19.98
CA VAL A 24 22.80 -7.91 19.33
C VAL A 24 24.05 -8.19 18.51
N SER A 25 24.11 -7.68 17.27
CA SER A 25 25.31 -7.79 16.44
C SER A 25 26.53 -7.13 17.10
N GLU A 26 27.69 -7.73 16.89
CA GLU A 26 28.96 -7.19 17.34
C GLU A 26 29.30 -5.94 16.52
N SER A 27 29.33 -6.11 15.19
CA SER A 27 29.54 -5.04 14.22
C SER A 27 28.28 -4.18 14.04
N ARG A 28 28.53 -2.94 13.60
CA ARG A 28 27.49 -1.99 13.18
C ARG A 28 27.26 -2.14 11.68
N ILE A 29 26.02 -1.88 11.25
CA ILE A 29 25.68 -1.75 9.83
C ILE A 29 26.44 -0.57 9.22
N ALA A 30 27.06 -0.78 8.07
CA ALA A 30 27.61 0.26 7.22
C ALA A 30 26.48 0.80 6.32
N LEU A 31 26.18 2.10 6.45
CA LEU A 31 25.10 2.72 5.67
C LEU A 31 25.49 2.78 4.18
N GLY A 32 24.50 2.55 3.31
CA GLY A 32 24.70 2.54 1.85
C GLY A 32 25.37 1.29 1.30
N GLN A 33 25.67 0.29 2.13
CA GLN A 33 26.26 -0.98 1.71
C GLN A 33 25.27 -2.14 1.91
N TRP A 34 25.40 -3.15 1.05
CA TRP A 34 24.66 -4.39 1.18
C TRP A 34 25.26 -5.25 2.29
N HIS A 35 24.38 -5.76 3.16
CA HIS A 35 24.73 -6.69 4.22
C HIS A 35 23.91 -7.97 4.12
N THR A 36 24.53 -9.10 4.44
CA THR A 36 23.84 -10.39 4.56
C THR A 36 23.60 -10.70 6.03
N VAL A 37 22.34 -10.83 6.43
CA VAL A 37 21.99 -11.18 7.82
C VAL A 37 21.41 -12.58 7.87
N THR A 38 22.07 -13.46 8.61
CA THR A 38 21.59 -14.81 8.90
C THR A 38 21.13 -14.90 10.34
N VAL A 39 19.90 -15.33 10.56
CA VAL A 39 19.38 -15.67 11.90
C VAL A 39 19.02 -17.14 11.94
N PHE A 40 19.30 -17.78 13.06
CA PHE A 40 18.96 -19.17 13.30
C PHE A 40 18.37 -19.33 14.69
N ARG A 41 17.50 -20.33 14.82
CA ARG A 41 16.93 -20.72 16.11
C ARG A 41 16.67 -22.20 16.12
N ASP A 42 17.19 -22.87 17.13
CA ASP A 42 16.86 -24.24 17.48
C ASP A 42 16.48 -24.33 18.96
N GLY A 43 15.26 -24.80 19.23
CA GLY A 43 14.69 -24.81 20.57
C GLY A 43 14.80 -23.46 21.29
N MET A 44 15.45 -23.45 22.45
CA MET A 44 15.67 -22.23 23.24
C MET A 44 16.86 -21.40 22.77
N SER A 45 17.72 -21.94 21.91
CA SER A 45 18.95 -21.31 21.46
C SER A 45 18.73 -20.61 20.12
N GLY A 46 19.39 -19.48 19.93
CA GLY A 46 19.43 -18.82 18.64
C GLY A 46 20.74 -18.10 18.45
N TRP A 47 21.03 -17.76 17.20
CA TRP A 47 22.19 -16.95 16.86
C TRP A 47 21.90 -16.00 15.70
N ILE A 48 22.68 -14.94 15.62
CA ILE A 48 22.73 -14.01 14.49
C ILE A 48 24.16 -13.94 13.95
N ARG A 49 24.28 -13.86 12.62
CA ARG A 49 25.50 -13.53 11.92
C ARG A 49 25.22 -12.43 10.91
N MET A 50 26.08 -11.43 10.88
CA MET A 50 26.09 -10.38 9.85
C MET A 50 27.34 -10.58 9.00
N ASP A 51 27.16 -10.66 7.68
CA ASP A 51 28.21 -10.89 6.71
C ASP A 51 29.08 -12.11 7.09
N ASN A 52 30.38 -11.86 7.28
CA ASN A 52 31.37 -12.86 7.65
C ASN A 52 31.74 -12.81 9.15
N ASP A 53 30.98 -12.10 9.99
CA ASP A 53 31.21 -12.07 11.43
C ASP A 53 31.07 -13.46 12.06
N ASN A 54 31.65 -13.62 13.25
CA ASN A 54 31.40 -14.80 14.08
C ASN A 54 29.93 -14.81 14.57
N PRO A 55 29.22 -15.95 14.54
CA PRO A 55 27.85 -16.02 15.05
C PRO A 55 27.77 -15.70 16.54
N ILE A 56 26.85 -14.80 16.91
CA ILE A 56 26.59 -14.43 18.29
C ILE A 56 25.36 -15.18 18.75
N SER A 57 25.47 -15.90 19.87
CA SER A 57 24.44 -16.80 20.37
C SER A 57 23.81 -16.29 21.67
N ALA A 58 22.53 -16.55 21.87
CA ALA A 58 21.87 -16.44 23.17
C ALA A 58 20.76 -17.48 23.31
N ARG A 59 20.28 -17.62 24.55
CA ARG A 59 19.22 -18.55 24.91
C ARG A 59 18.03 -17.84 25.55
N SER A 60 16.81 -18.21 25.17
CA SER A 60 15.59 -17.74 25.84
C SER A 60 15.48 -18.35 27.24
N GLN A 61 15.01 -17.55 28.20
CA GLN A 61 14.77 -18.02 29.55
C GLN A 61 13.65 -19.07 29.60
N GLY A 62 13.69 -19.95 30.61
CA GLY A 62 12.70 -20.99 30.88
C GLY A 62 12.96 -22.31 30.16
N GLN A 63 11.90 -23.12 30.00
CA GLN A 63 11.95 -24.50 29.48
C GLN A 63 11.18 -24.69 28.16
N TYR A 64 10.41 -23.69 27.73
CA TYR A 64 9.62 -23.79 26.50
C TYR A 64 10.50 -23.63 25.26
N THR A 65 10.30 -24.50 24.27
CA THR A 65 11.10 -24.54 23.03
C THR A 65 10.30 -24.18 21.77
N LYS A 66 8.97 -24.11 21.87
CA LYS A 66 8.06 -23.89 20.73
C LYS A 66 7.66 -22.43 20.62
N ILE A 67 7.53 -21.94 19.39
CA ILE A 67 6.97 -20.62 19.06
C ILE A 67 5.78 -20.85 18.12
N THR A 68 4.63 -20.27 18.45
CA THR A 68 3.46 -20.26 17.57
C THR A 68 3.29 -18.85 17.00
N PHE A 69 3.29 -18.74 15.68
CA PHE A 69 3.02 -17.49 14.99
C PHE A 69 1.52 -17.34 14.78
N ARG A 70 0.90 -16.36 15.43
CA ARG A 70 -0.53 -16.03 15.27
C ARG A 70 -0.76 -14.79 14.41
N SER A 71 0.31 -14.08 14.07
CA SER A 71 0.28 -12.90 13.20
C SER A 71 1.00 -13.21 11.88
N PRO A 72 0.67 -12.48 10.80
CA PRO A 72 1.47 -12.49 9.58
C PRO A 72 2.94 -12.13 9.82
N LEU A 73 3.77 -12.45 8.82
CA LEU A 73 5.11 -11.90 8.70
C LEU A 73 5.01 -10.43 8.24
N TYR A 74 5.73 -9.55 8.92
CA TYR A 74 5.86 -8.14 8.56
C TYR A 74 7.29 -7.84 8.14
N VAL A 75 7.46 -7.06 7.08
CA VAL A 75 8.75 -6.60 6.53
C VAL A 75 8.65 -5.07 6.36
N GLY A 76 9.72 -4.34 6.66
CA GLY A 76 9.75 -2.86 6.60
C GLY A 76 9.01 -2.17 7.76
N GLY A 77 7.89 -2.70 8.24
CA GLY A 77 7.15 -2.11 9.36
C GLY A 77 5.81 -2.79 9.58
N SER A 78 4.97 -2.21 10.45
CA SER A 78 3.59 -2.64 10.65
C SER A 78 2.69 -1.43 10.86
N SER A 79 1.54 -1.41 10.18
CA SER A 79 0.50 -0.37 10.32
C SER A 79 -0.17 -0.35 11.70
N ARG A 80 -0.04 -1.43 12.49
CA ARG A 80 -0.52 -1.52 13.87
C ARG A 80 0.64 -1.26 14.84
N ALA A 81 1.00 0.02 14.98
CA ALA A 81 2.15 0.48 15.77
C ALA A 81 2.12 0.06 17.27
N HIS A 82 0.94 -0.26 17.81
CA HIS A 82 0.73 -0.50 19.25
C HIS A 82 1.42 -1.76 19.82
N GLY A 83 2.09 -2.57 18.98
CA GLY A 83 2.89 -3.73 19.42
C GLY A 83 4.35 -3.71 18.98
N LEU A 84 4.76 -2.79 18.11
CA LEU A 84 6.07 -2.83 17.46
C LEU A 84 7.20 -2.61 18.47
N LEU A 85 7.11 -1.55 19.28
CA LEU A 85 8.12 -1.21 20.29
C LEU A 85 8.32 -2.34 21.31
N LYS A 86 7.23 -2.97 21.76
CA LYS A 86 7.28 -4.08 22.73
C LYS A 86 7.89 -5.34 22.13
N ALA A 87 7.65 -5.61 20.85
CA ALA A 87 8.14 -6.80 20.17
C ALA A 87 9.58 -6.65 19.65
N THR A 88 9.90 -5.50 19.07
CA THR A 88 11.14 -5.29 18.29
C THR A 88 12.16 -4.40 19.00
N GLY A 89 11.72 -3.55 19.93
CA GLY A 89 12.55 -2.49 20.51
C GLY A 89 12.79 -1.29 19.59
N ALA A 90 12.13 -1.24 18.42
CA ALA A 90 12.16 -0.13 17.48
C ALA A 90 10.79 0.59 17.46
N ASN A 91 10.82 1.92 17.39
CA ASN A 91 9.63 2.78 17.33
C ASN A 91 9.31 3.28 15.90
N ARG A 92 10.10 2.85 14.90
CA ARG A 92 9.95 3.21 13.49
C ARG A 92 10.13 1.97 12.62
N GLY A 93 9.58 2.03 11.40
CA GLY A 93 9.87 1.06 10.36
C GLY A 93 11.34 1.10 9.93
N PHE A 94 11.77 0.04 9.25
CA PHE A 94 13.04 -0.02 8.56
C PHE A 94 12.97 0.84 7.30
N VAL A 95 13.92 1.76 7.15
CA VAL A 95 14.11 2.56 5.95
C VAL A 95 15.40 2.09 5.31
N GLY A 96 15.30 1.48 4.14
CA GLY A 96 16.43 0.92 3.42
C GLY A 96 16.01 -0.21 2.50
N CYS A 97 17.00 -0.96 2.05
CA CYS A 97 16.86 -1.88 0.94
C CYS A 97 16.93 -3.35 1.35
N LEU A 98 16.02 -4.18 0.84
CA LEU A 98 16.01 -5.63 1.05
C LEU A 98 15.99 -6.33 -0.30
N GLN A 99 17.07 -7.03 -0.63
CA GLN A 99 17.21 -7.72 -1.92
C GLN A 99 16.53 -9.09 -1.92
N SER A 100 16.71 -9.88 -0.85
CA SER A 100 16.16 -11.23 -0.76
C SER A 100 15.82 -11.61 0.67
N LEU A 101 14.81 -12.46 0.82
CA LEU A 101 14.43 -13.04 2.10
C LEU A 101 14.23 -14.54 1.93
N THR A 102 15.00 -15.33 2.68
CA THR A 102 14.90 -16.78 2.70
C THR A 102 14.48 -17.24 4.09
N ILE A 103 13.39 -17.98 4.18
CA ILE A 103 12.88 -18.55 5.43
C ILE A 103 12.86 -20.07 5.28
N ASN A 104 13.57 -20.78 6.16
CA ASN A 104 13.68 -22.24 6.12
C ASN A 104 14.09 -22.77 4.73
N ASN A 105 15.13 -22.16 4.14
CA ASN A 105 15.64 -22.46 2.79
C ASN A 105 14.66 -22.22 1.64
N LYS A 106 13.54 -21.55 1.89
CA LYS A 106 12.57 -21.16 0.86
C LYS A 106 12.64 -19.66 0.61
N ALA A 107 12.92 -19.29 -0.64
CA ALA A 107 12.82 -17.91 -1.08
C ALA A 107 11.39 -17.39 -0.85
N THR A 108 11.29 -16.25 -0.18
CA THR A 108 10.04 -15.57 0.13
C THR A 108 9.91 -14.37 -0.80
N ASP A 109 8.82 -14.33 -1.56
CA ASP A 109 8.51 -13.18 -2.40
C ASP A 109 8.03 -12.02 -1.52
N ILE A 110 8.93 -11.08 -1.26
CA ILE A 110 8.72 -9.92 -0.38
C ILE A 110 8.04 -8.74 -1.07
N ARG A 111 7.72 -8.85 -2.37
CA ARG A 111 6.97 -7.80 -3.06
C ARG A 111 5.59 -7.64 -2.44
N PRO A 112 5.04 -6.41 -2.43
CA PRO A 112 3.66 -6.19 -2.07
C PRO A 112 2.73 -7.07 -2.89
N TRP A 113 1.67 -7.55 -2.25
CA TRP A 113 0.54 -8.14 -2.95
C TRP A 113 0.02 -7.15 -4.04
N PRO A 114 -0.27 -7.55 -5.30
CA PRO A 114 -0.38 -8.91 -5.85
C PRO A 114 0.91 -9.61 -6.26
N LEU A 115 2.00 -8.87 -6.49
CA LEU A 115 3.19 -9.42 -7.12
C LEU A 115 3.94 -10.40 -6.20
N GLY A 116 3.83 -10.22 -4.88
CA GLY A 116 4.42 -11.10 -3.88
C GLY A 116 3.49 -11.48 -2.73
N LYS A 117 4.09 -11.92 -1.62
CA LYS A 117 3.40 -12.49 -0.45
C LYS A 117 3.32 -11.54 0.74
N ALA A 118 3.82 -10.31 0.63
CA ALA A 118 3.73 -9.33 1.70
C ALA A 118 2.30 -8.77 1.81
N LEU A 119 1.65 -9.02 2.97
CA LEU A 119 0.26 -8.63 3.24
C LEU A 119 0.11 -7.18 3.70
N SER A 120 1.16 -6.57 4.26
CA SER A 120 1.21 -5.17 4.69
C SER A 120 2.64 -4.84 5.14
N GLY A 121 3.43 -4.21 4.27
CA GLY A 121 4.70 -3.57 4.62
C GLY A 121 4.50 -2.05 4.55
N ALA A 122 4.91 -1.34 5.59
CA ALA A 122 5.13 0.10 5.49
C ALA A 122 6.58 0.30 5.04
N ASP A 123 6.81 1.23 4.10
CA ASP A 123 8.15 1.65 3.67
C ASP A 123 8.98 0.54 2.98
N VAL A 124 8.34 -0.40 2.27
CA VAL A 124 9.02 -1.44 1.46
C VAL A 124 8.82 -1.14 -0.03
N GLY A 125 9.90 -0.75 -0.72
CA GLY A 125 9.95 -0.51 -2.17
C GLY A 125 11.05 -1.32 -2.87
N GLU A 126 11.10 -1.24 -4.21
CA GLU A 126 12.21 -1.81 -4.98
C GLU A 126 13.47 -0.95 -4.83
N CYS A 127 14.61 -1.60 -4.70
CA CYS A 127 15.91 -0.96 -4.59
C CYS A 127 16.42 -0.56 -5.97
N SER A 128 15.91 0.55 -6.50
CA SER A 128 16.61 1.25 -7.57
C SER A 128 17.75 2.07 -6.97
N ASP A 129 18.91 2.09 -7.62
CA ASP A 129 20.11 2.87 -7.23
C ASP A 129 19.90 4.41 -7.16
N SER A 130 18.65 4.87 -7.23
CA SER A 130 18.23 6.26 -7.08
C SER A 130 17.48 6.43 -5.76
N VAL A 131 18.24 6.52 -4.67
CA VAL A 131 17.76 7.01 -3.38
C VAL A 131 17.52 8.51 -3.51
N ASP A 132 16.27 8.90 -3.77
CA ASP A 132 15.59 10.09 -3.25
C ASP A 132 14.18 10.19 -3.86
N ASP A 133 13.15 9.69 -3.16
CA ASP A 133 11.74 9.88 -3.55
C ASP A 133 11.30 11.37 -3.52
N ALA A 134 12.13 12.26 -2.97
CA ALA A 134 11.96 13.71 -3.09
C ALA A 134 12.37 14.23 -4.49
N GLU A 135 13.24 13.51 -5.20
CA GLU A 135 13.69 13.84 -6.56
C GLU A 135 12.96 13.03 -7.65
N SER A 136 12.39 11.86 -7.33
CA SER A 136 11.58 11.07 -8.27
C SER A 136 10.56 11.99 -8.95
N ARG A 137 10.69 12.16 -10.27
CA ARG A 137 9.83 13.01 -11.08
C ARG A 137 8.52 12.31 -11.45
N ASP A 138 8.39 11.05 -11.06
CA ASP A 138 7.29 10.18 -11.47
C ASP A 138 6.04 10.47 -10.67
N PHE A 139 4.92 10.58 -11.36
CA PHE A 139 3.61 10.67 -10.71
C PHE A 139 2.52 10.15 -11.63
N LEU A 140 1.37 9.87 -11.02
CA LEU A 140 0.11 9.67 -11.71
C LEU A 140 -0.97 10.41 -10.93
N ALA A 141 -1.74 11.24 -11.60
CA ALA A 141 -2.80 12.05 -11.01
C ALA A 141 -4.03 12.09 -11.92
N ILE A 142 -5.21 12.08 -11.30
CA ILE A 142 -6.48 12.38 -11.97
C ILE A 142 -7.03 13.62 -11.27
N ASN A 143 -7.26 14.67 -12.04
CA ASN A 143 -7.68 15.99 -11.54
C ASN A 143 -8.96 16.45 -12.22
N LEU A 144 -9.69 17.33 -11.53
CA LEU A 144 -10.78 18.12 -12.11
C LEU A 144 -10.28 19.57 -12.25
N VAL A 145 -10.11 20.05 -13.48
CA VAL A 145 -9.55 21.37 -13.80
C VAL A 145 -10.51 22.10 -14.73
N ASP A 146 -11.08 23.21 -14.25
CA ASP A 146 -12.04 24.06 -14.99
C ASP A 146 -13.21 23.27 -15.61
N GLY A 147 -13.70 22.25 -14.88
CA GLY A 147 -14.79 21.37 -15.33
C GLY A 147 -14.35 20.18 -16.19
N TYR A 148 -13.07 20.05 -16.54
CA TYR A 148 -12.56 18.93 -17.32
C TYR A 148 -11.80 17.93 -16.46
N VAL A 149 -11.90 16.65 -16.80
CA VAL A 149 -11.10 15.61 -16.16
C VAL A 149 -9.74 15.56 -16.87
N GLU A 150 -8.66 15.59 -16.08
CA GLU A 150 -7.30 15.46 -16.57
C GLU A 150 -6.62 14.25 -15.95
N PHE A 151 -6.16 13.33 -16.79
CA PHE A 151 -5.25 12.26 -16.42
C PHE A 151 -3.82 12.69 -16.75
N ARG A 152 -3.01 12.88 -15.70
CA ARG A 152 -1.63 13.37 -15.80
C ARG A 152 -0.66 12.32 -15.29
N PHE A 153 0.43 12.08 -16.00
CA PHE A 153 1.47 11.19 -15.53
C PHE A 153 2.84 11.59 -16.06
N ASP A 154 3.89 11.33 -15.27
CA ASP A 154 5.30 11.49 -15.67
C ASP A 154 6.04 10.19 -15.34
N CYS A 155 6.89 9.74 -16.27
CA CYS A 155 7.68 8.51 -16.19
C CYS A 155 9.19 8.81 -16.10
N GLY A 156 9.56 9.93 -15.49
CA GLY A 156 10.94 10.30 -15.17
C GLY A 156 11.61 11.15 -16.24
N SER A 157 10.93 11.41 -17.35
CA SER A 157 11.50 12.17 -18.48
C SER A 157 10.52 13.07 -19.22
N GLY A 158 9.29 13.22 -18.70
CA GLY A 158 8.31 14.10 -19.32
C GLY A 158 6.87 13.78 -18.95
N GLU A 159 6.07 14.84 -18.82
CA GLU A 159 4.66 14.77 -18.49
C GLU A 159 3.82 14.38 -19.72
N ALA A 160 2.76 13.60 -19.51
CA ALA A 160 1.61 13.52 -20.39
C ALA A 160 0.38 14.08 -19.68
N ILE A 161 -0.40 14.88 -20.40
CA ILE A 161 -1.66 15.45 -19.93
C ILE A 161 -2.75 15.02 -20.91
N LEU A 162 -3.63 14.14 -20.47
CA LEU A 162 -4.81 13.72 -21.23
C LEU A 162 -6.01 14.41 -20.60
N ARG A 163 -6.69 15.28 -21.35
CA ARG A 163 -7.85 16.05 -20.88
C ARG A 163 -9.10 15.57 -21.60
N SER A 164 -10.21 15.44 -20.87
CA SER A 164 -11.52 15.09 -21.46
C SER A 164 -11.90 16.06 -22.59
N GLU A 165 -12.64 15.58 -23.59
CA GLU A 165 -13.07 16.40 -24.74
C GLU A 165 -14.06 17.48 -24.28
N GLU A 166 -14.94 17.10 -23.37
CA GLU A 166 -16.00 17.97 -22.83
C GLU A 166 -15.89 18.11 -21.31
N GLN A 167 -16.52 19.17 -20.79
CA GLN A 167 -16.67 19.37 -19.36
C GLN A 167 -17.63 18.32 -18.79
N ILE A 168 -17.35 17.89 -17.56
CA ILE A 168 -18.32 17.12 -16.79
C ILE A 168 -19.41 18.03 -16.24
N SER A 169 -20.62 17.49 -16.13
CA SER A 169 -21.72 18.12 -15.42
C SER A 169 -21.50 18.00 -13.91
N LEU A 170 -21.72 19.09 -13.16
CA LEU A 170 -21.70 19.01 -11.70
C LEU A 170 -22.94 18.28 -11.17
N ASP A 171 -22.83 17.75 -9.94
CA ASP A 171 -23.89 17.04 -9.22
C ASP A 171 -24.48 15.84 -9.97
N SER A 172 -23.68 15.26 -10.88
CA SER A 172 -24.03 14.10 -11.67
C SER A 172 -22.95 13.02 -11.53
N TRP A 173 -23.37 11.77 -11.68
CA TRP A 173 -22.46 10.64 -11.66
C TRP A 173 -21.69 10.51 -12.96
N HIS A 174 -20.39 10.30 -12.85
CA HIS A 174 -19.48 10.10 -13.98
C HIS A 174 -18.66 8.81 -13.82
N GLU A 175 -18.44 8.09 -14.91
CA GLU A 175 -17.52 6.95 -14.95
C GLU A 175 -16.20 7.37 -15.62
N LEU A 176 -15.09 7.20 -14.90
CA LEU A 176 -13.75 7.47 -15.42
C LEU A 176 -13.03 6.14 -15.67
N ARG A 177 -12.55 5.93 -16.89
CA ARG A 177 -11.69 4.81 -17.26
C ARG A 177 -10.34 5.38 -17.67
N VAL A 178 -9.30 5.08 -16.90
CA VAL A 178 -7.93 5.43 -17.23
C VAL A 178 -7.09 4.16 -17.37
N SER A 179 -6.21 4.14 -18.36
CA SER A 179 -5.20 3.10 -18.48
C SER A 179 -3.87 3.71 -18.91
N ARG A 180 -2.78 3.05 -18.53
CA ARG A 180 -1.45 3.42 -18.98
C ARG A 180 -0.62 2.17 -19.18
N THR A 181 0.02 2.08 -20.34
CA THR A 181 0.97 1.02 -20.69
C THR A 181 2.25 1.67 -21.19
N ALA A 182 3.35 1.49 -20.45
CA ALA A 182 4.61 2.19 -20.69
C ALA A 182 4.38 3.72 -20.79
N LYS A 183 4.68 4.32 -21.95
CA LYS A 183 4.51 5.78 -22.13
C LYS A 183 3.12 6.17 -22.62
N SER A 184 2.32 5.21 -23.09
CA SER A 184 0.99 5.47 -23.62
C SER A 184 -0.05 5.49 -22.51
N GLY A 185 -0.90 6.51 -22.50
CA GLY A 185 -2.04 6.63 -21.62
C GLY A 185 -3.33 6.75 -22.41
N ILE A 186 -4.43 6.38 -21.78
CA ILE A 186 -5.79 6.54 -22.28
C ILE A 186 -6.66 7.08 -21.15
N LEU A 187 -7.46 8.10 -21.45
CA LEU A 187 -8.51 8.62 -20.59
C LEU A 187 -9.84 8.52 -21.35
N GLN A 188 -10.84 7.93 -20.71
CA GLN A 188 -12.22 7.98 -21.16
C GLN A 188 -13.13 8.41 -20.01
N VAL A 189 -13.99 9.39 -20.30
CA VAL A 189 -14.98 9.93 -19.36
C VAL A 189 -16.36 9.64 -19.93
N ASP A 190 -17.16 8.88 -19.20
CA ASP A 190 -18.48 8.41 -19.63
C ASP A 190 -18.43 7.77 -21.04
N ASN A 191 -19.23 8.31 -21.96
CA ASN A 191 -19.29 7.93 -23.36
C ASN A 191 -18.53 8.92 -24.27
N GLN A 192 -17.75 9.86 -23.72
CA GLN A 192 -16.90 10.73 -24.53
C GLN A 192 -15.87 9.90 -25.30
N ARG A 193 -15.33 10.48 -26.38
CA ARG A 193 -14.27 9.83 -27.15
C ARG A 193 -13.05 9.60 -26.26
N PRO A 194 -12.43 8.40 -26.29
CA PRO A 194 -11.18 8.15 -25.59
C PRO A 194 -10.10 9.12 -26.08
N VAL A 195 -9.39 9.71 -25.13
CA VAL A 195 -8.25 10.59 -25.37
C VAL A 195 -6.99 9.77 -25.12
N GLU A 196 -6.10 9.72 -26.09
CA GLU A 196 -4.82 9.02 -25.99
C GLU A 196 -3.68 10.04 -25.95
N GLY A 197 -2.61 9.70 -25.25
CA GLY A 197 -1.44 10.56 -25.13
C GLY A 197 -0.20 9.77 -24.78
N ILE A 198 0.96 10.32 -25.11
CA ILE A 198 2.26 9.69 -24.86
C ILE A 198 3.09 10.65 -24.01
N ALA A 199 3.62 10.16 -22.89
CA ALA A 199 4.55 10.94 -22.06
C ALA A 199 5.80 11.32 -22.86
N GLU A 200 6.33 12.52 -22.65
CA GLU A 200 7.56 12.99 -23.29
C GLU A 200 8.81 12.22 -22.81
N GLY A 201 9.96 12.37 -23.49
CA GLY A 201 11.24 11.76 -23.10
C GLY A 201 11.48 10.32 -23.57
N ALA A 202 12.45 9.61 -22.97
CA ALA A 202 12.91 8.28 -23.43
C ALA A 202 12.66 7.14 -22.42
N PHE A 203 12.29 7.46 -21.18
CA PHE A 203 12.15 6.46 -20.12
C PHE A 203 10.75 5.83 -20.12
N THR A 204 10.70 4.50 -19.97
CA THR A 204 9.46 3.70 -20.03
C THR A 204 9.11 3.04 -18.70
N GLN A 205 10.07 2.97 -17.77
CA GLN A 205 9.91 2.37 -16.46
C GLN A 205 9.48 3.44 -15.46
N ILE A 206 8.45 3.12 -14.67
CA ILE A 206 7.95 3.94 -13.58
C ILE A 206 8.42 3.34 -12.26
N ASN A 207 8.85 4.18 -11.32
CA ASN A 207 8.89 3.82 -9.90
C ASN A 207 7.89 4.69 -9.12
N CYS A 208 6.60 4.32 -9.17
CA CYS A 208 5.57 4.93 -8.33
C CYS A 208 5.56 4.24 -6.96
N SER A 209 6.54 4.59 -6.13
CA SER A 209 6.67 4.12 -4.75
C SER A 209 5.71 4.81 -3.77
N SER A 210 5.00 5.85 -4.21
CA SER A 210 4.14 6.67 -3.34
C SER A 210 2.80 6.00 -3.00
N PRO A 211 2.24 6.26 -1.80
CA PRO A 211 0.90 5.81 -1.45
C PRO A 211 -0.17 6.34 -2.41
N LEU A 212 -1.20 5.54 -2.67
CA LEU A 212 -2.39 6.00 -3.39
C LEU A 212 -3.19 6.95 -2.51
N TYR A 213 -3.38 8.18 -2.98
CA TYR A 213 -4.21 9.20 -2.35
C TYR A 213 -5.53 9.37 -3.13
N VAL A 214 -6.65 9.45 -2.41
CA VAL A 214 -7.99 9.63 -2.97
C VAL A 214 -8.67 10.77 -2.23
N GLY A 215 -9.29 11.71 -2.94
CA GLY A 215 -9.95 12.87 -2.34
C GLY A 215 -9.01 14.02 -1.96
N GLY A 216 -7.76 13.74 -1.62
CA GLY A 216 -6.76 14.76 -1.30
C GLY A 216 -5.43 14.17 -0.84
N VAL A 217 -4.45 15.03 -0.65
CA VAL A 217 -3.09 14.68 -0.22
C VAL A 217 -2.76 15.35 1.12
N PRO A 218 -1.87 14.78 1.96
CA PRO A 218 -1.57 15.33 3.29
C PRO A 218 -0.83 16.66 3.24
N VAL A 219 0.00 16.90 2.21
CA VAL A 219 0.75 18.15 2.03
C VAL A 219 0.79 18.45 0.53
N TYR A 220 0.05 19.48 0.09
CA TYR A 220 -0.09 19.82 -1.33
C TYR A 220 1.22 20.36 -1.92
N GLU A 221 2.01 21.08 -1.12
CA GLU A 221 3.30 21.63 -1.51
C GLU A 221 4.35 20.55 -1.81
N LYS A 222 4.12 19.32 -1.36
CA LYS A 222 4.96 18.16 -1.68
C LYS A 222 4.54 17.45 -2.95
N THR A 223 3.38 17.77 -3.52
CA THR A 223 3.00 17.25 -4.83
C THR A 223 3.80 17.97 -5.91
N LYS A 224 4.08 17.26 -7.01
CA LYS A 224 4.72 17.89 -8.17
C LYS A 224 3.79 18.98 -8.70
N THR A 225 4.32 20.16 -8.97
CA THR A 225 3.56 21.28 -9.54
C THR A 225 2.92 20.90 -10.88
N THR A 226 3.59 20.07 -11.68
CA THR A 226 3.10 19.50 -12.94
C THR A 226 1.88 18.62 -12.74
N ALA A 227 1.82 17.84 -11.65
CA ALA A 227 0.65 17.04 -11.30
C ALA A 227 -0.63 17.88 -11.10
N SER A 228 -0.51 19.21 -10.94
CA SER A 228 -1.63 20.15 -10.88
C SER A 228 -2.66 19.86 -9.78
N VAL A 229 -2.26 19.11 -8.75
CA VAL A 229 -3.06 18.80 -7.56
C VAL A 229 -3.02 20.02 -6.63
N ARG A 230 -3.93 20.98 -6.81
CA ARG A 230 -3.92 22.24 -6.03
C ARG A 230 -4.94 22.29 -4.90
N LYS A 231 -6.00 21.48 -4.97
CA LYS A 231 -7.12 21.49 -4.02
C LYS A 231 -7.63 20.06 -3.81
N PRO A 232 -8.22 19.75 -2.65
CA PRO A 232 -8.92 18.48 -2.44
C PRO A 232 -10.12 18.38 -3.37
N PHE A 233 -10.44 17.14 -3.75
CA PHE A 233 -11.70 16.81 -4.39
C PHE A 233 -12.82 16.89 -3.35
N SER A 234 -13.89 17.59 -3.68
CA SER A 234 -15.11 17.66 -2.89
C SER A 234 -16.25 17.06 -3.70
N GLY A 235 -16.72 15.89 -3.29
CA GLY A 235 -17.75 15.15 -3.98
C GLY A 235 -17.85 13.71 -3.46
N VAL A 236 -18.57 12.88 -4.19
CA VAL A 236 -18.81 11.48 -3.80
C VAL A 236 -18.06 10.54 -4.73
N ILE A 237 -17.36 9.56 -4.15
CA ILE A 237 -16.73 8.46 -4.88
C ILE A 237 -17.37 7.17 -4.38
N GLN A 238 -18.11 6.49 -5.26
CA GLN A 238 -18.81 5.25 -4.89
C GLN A 238 -17.93 4.01 -5.09
N LYS A 239 -17.10 3.99 -6.13
CA LYS A 239 -16.35 2.80 -6.53
C LYS A 239 -14.99 3.18 -7.08
N LEU A 240 -13.96 2.47 -6.63
CA LEU A 240 -12.61 2.55 -7.15
C LEU A 240 -12.15 1.15 -7.55
N ILE A 241 -11.72 1.01 -8.81
CA ILE A 241 -11.16 -0.24 -9.33
C ILE A 241 -9.72 0.06 -9.77
N LEU A 242 -8.76 -0.68 -9.23
CA LEU A 242 -7.35 -0.58 -9.60
C LEU A 242 -6.88 -1.95 -10.09
N ASN A 243 -6.46 -2.06 -11.34
CA ASN A 243 -5.99 -3.31 -11.96
C ASN A 243 -6.96 -4.49 -11.70
N ASP A 244 -8.22 -4.31 -12.09
CA ASP A 244 -9.33 -5.27 -11.94
C ASP A 244 -9.74 -5.61 -10.50
N ARG A 245 -9.25 -4.84 -9.52
CA ARG A 245 -9.61 -5.03 -8.11
C ARG A 245 -10.35 -3.85 -7.55
N THR A 246 -11.51 -4.15 -6.97
CA THR A 246 -12.27 -3.15 -6.23
C THR A 246 -11.52 -2.80 -4.94
N ILE A 247 -11.17 -1.54 -4.80
CA ILE A 247 -10.53 -0.99 -3.60
C ILE A 247 -11.64 -0.56 -2.64
N PRO A 248 -11.76 -1.17 -1.44
CA PRO A 248 -12.76 -0.75 -0.46
C PRO A 248 -12.50 0.68 0.00
N ILE A 249 -13.44 1.59 -0.27
CA ILE A 249 -13.41 2.96 0.23
C ILE A 249 -14.17 2.97 1.55
N THR A 250 -13.47 2.66 2.65
CA THR A 250 -14.06 2.68 4.00
C THR A 250 -13.41 3.76 4.86
N THR A 251 -14.16 4.32 5.79
CA THR A 251 -13.63 5.25 6.81
C THR A 251 -12.53 4.61 7.68
N SER A 252 -12.44 3.27 7.70
CA SER A 252 -11.41 2.52 8.41
C SER A 252 -10.12 2.26 7.63
N SER A 253 -10.05 2.50 6.32
CA SER A 253 -8.94 2.03 5.47
C SER A 253 -7.85 3.07 5.14
N ALA A 254 -8.03 4.35 5.45
CA ALA A 254 -6.97 5.36 5.32
C ALA A 254 -7.26 6.56 6.23
N GLY A 255 -6.24 7.21 6.77
CA GLY A 255 -6.36 8.40 7.63
C GLY A 255 -6.89 9.63 6.88
N GLY A 256 -8.14 9.58 6.42
CA GLY A 256 -8.82 10.68 5.75
C GLY A 256 -9.43 11.67 6.73
N VAL A 257 -9.33 12.96 6.41
CA VAL A 257 -10.00 14.05 7.14
C VAL A 257 -11.25 14.43 6.35
N ASN A 258 -12.38 14.66 7.03
CA ASN A 258 -13.67 15.02 6.42
C ASN A 258 -14.25 13.97 5.45
N VAL A 259 -13.95 12.68 5.65
CA VAL A 259 -14.55 11.58 4.89
C VAL A 259 -15.77 11.04 5.66
N GLN A 260 -16.93 11.06 5.01
CA GLN A 260 -18.19 10.56 5.57
C GLN A 260 -18.95 9.76 4.51
N ASN A 261 -19.91 8.94 4.95
CA ASN A 261 -20.84 8.31 4.02
C ASN A 261 -21.73 9.39 3.39
N SER A 262 -21.88 9.34 2.07
CA SER A 262 -22.87 10.15 1.37
C SER A 262 -24.28 9.66 1.68
N ALA A 263 -25.27 10.57 1.61
CA ALA A 263 -26.67 10.19 1.57
C ALA A 263 -26.91 9.25 0.38
N HIS A 264 -27.45 8.06 0.66
CA HIS A 264 -27.69 7.03 -0.35
C HIS A 264 -28.75 6.04 0.18
N PRO A 265 -29.66 5.50 -0.66
CA PRO A 265 -30.72 4.58 -0.20
C PRO A 265 -30.22 3.36 0.59
N CYS A 266 -29.05 2.82 0.26
CA CYS A 266 -28.46 1.71 1.03
C CYS A 266 -28.21 2.02 2.52
N VAL A 267 -28.13 3.30 2.93
CA VAL A 267 -27.98 3.67 4.34
C VAL A 267 -29.22 3.24 5.16
N GLU A 268 -30.40 3.21 4.54
CA GLU A 268 -31.66 2.80 5.17
C GLU A 268 -31.83 1.27 5.21
N SER A 269 -30.85 0.51 4.73
CA SER A 269 -30.90 -0.96 4.64
C SER A 269 -32.16 -1.49 3.94
N PRO A 270 -32.39 -1.12 2.67
CA PRO A 270 -33.68 -1.36 1.99
C PRO A 270 -33.91 -2.80 1.54
N CYS A 271 -32.93 -3.69 1.69
CA CYS A 271 -33.03 -5.09 1.28
C CYS A 271 -33.57 -5.94 2.44
N ALA A 272 -34.68 -6.63 2.22
CA ALA A 272 -35.31 -7.51 3.20
C ALA A 272 -34.57 -8.86 3.32
N ASN A 273 -34.98 -9.66 4.31
CA ASN A 273 -34.58 -11.06 4.48
C ASN A 273 -33.07 -11.31 4.53
N GLY A 274 -32.30 -10.33 5.03
CA GLY A 274 -30.85 -10.42 5.12
C GLY A 274 -30.12 -10.20 3.78
N GLY A 275 -30.80 -9.62 2.78
CA GLY A 275 -30.18 -9.23 1.52
C GLY A 275 -29.13 -8.14 1.68
N THR A 276 -28.12 -8.16 0.82
CA THR A 276 -27.03 -7.17 0.84
C THR A 276 -27.33 -6.04 -0.15
N CYS A 277 -27.36 -4.80 0.34
CA CYS A 277 -27.55 -3.63 -0.53
C CYS A 277 -26.25 -3.28 -1.25
N ARG A 278 -26.28 -3.29 -2.58
CA ARG A 278 -25.20 -2.81 -3.45
C ARG A 278 -25.54 -1.41 -3.97
N PRO A 279 -24.78 -0.37 -3.60
CA PRO A 279 -25.00 0.96 -4.13
C PRO A 279 -24.66 1.01 -5.63
N LYS A 280 -25.50 1.69 -6.41
CA LYS A 280 -25.38 1.84 -7.86
C LYS A 280 -25.84 3.24 -8.27
N TRP A 281 -24.89 4.15 -8.39
CA TRP A 281 -25.14 5.57 -8.65
C TRP A 281 -26.10 6.15 -7.59
N ASP A 282 -27.22 6.74 -7.99
CA ASP A 282 -28.28 7.23 -7.07
C ASP A 282 -29.23 6.14 -6.57
N SER A 283 -29.10 4.92 -7.09
CA SER A 283 -29.97 3.78 -6.82
C SER A 283 -29.21 2.64 -6.15
N TYR A 284 -29.87 1.49 -6.01
CA TYR A 284 -29.29 0.31 -5.43
C TYR A 284 -29.83 -0.96 -6.07
N GLU A 285 -29.07 -2.03 -5.89
CA GLU A 285 -29.46 -3.40 -6.19
C GLU A 285 -29.37 -4.22 -4.91
N CYS A 286 -30.24 -5.20 -4.74
CA CYS A 286 -30.18 -6.12 -3.61
C CYS A 286 -29.62 -7.47 -4.07
N ASP A 287 -28.56 -7.94 -3.43
CA ASP A 287 -28.17 -9.34 -3.52
C ASP A 287 -29.06 -10.16 -2.58
N CYS A 288 -29.98 -10.93 -3.16
CA CYS A 288 -30.91 -11.74 -2.39
C CYS A 288 -30.27 -13.08 -1.97
N PRO A 289 -30.46 -13.52 -0.72
CA PRO A 289 -30.06 -14.85 -0.30
C PRO A 289 -30.85 -15.93 -1.06
N LEU A 290 -30.32 -17.15 -1.07
CA LEU A 290 -30.99 -18.28 -1.70
C LEU A 290 -32.42 -18.46 -1.15
N GLY A 291 -33.40 -18.54 -2.06
CA GLY A 291 -34.81 -18.70 -1.72
C GLY A 291 -35.61 -17.40 -1.66
N TYR A 292 -34.96 -16.23 -1.79
CA TYR A 292 -35.63 -14.92 -1.87
C TYR A 292 -35.42 -14.25 -3.23
N ASP A 293 -36.41 -13.47 -3.66
CA ASP A 293 -36.35 -12.70 -4.91
C ASP A 293 -37.13 -11.35 -4.81
N GLY A 294 -37.13 -10.59 -5.89
CA GLY A 294 -37.72 -9.26 -5.99
C GLY A 294 -36.72 -8.15 -5.72
N ARG A 295 -37.10 -6.91 -6.09
CA ARG A 295 -36.24 -5.72 -5.99
C ARG A 295 -35.66 -5.48 -4.58
N HIS A 296 -36.34 -5.94 -3.54
CA HIS A 296 -35.95 -5.80 -2.14
C HIS A 296 -35.84 -7.15 -1.43
N CYS A 297 -35.70 -8.27 -2.16
CA CYS A 297 -35.64 -9.62 -1.58
C CYS A 297 -36.85 -10.00 -0.73
N GLN A 298 -38.02 -9.47 -1.06
CA GLN A 298 -39.25 -9.59 -0.27
C GLN A 298 -40.14 -10.78 -0.66
N LYS A 299 -39.83 -11.46 -1.76
CA LYS A 299 -40.60 -12.61 -2.26
C LYS A 299 -39.89 -13.91 -1.95
#